data_AF-A0A7X2LQB6-F1
#
_entry.id   AF-A0A7X2LQB6-F1
#
_cell.length_a   1.000
_cell.length_b   1.000
_cell.length_c   1.000
_cell.angle_alpha   90.00
_cell.angle_beta   90.00
_cell.angle_gamma   90.00
#
_symmetry.space_group_name_H-M   'P 1'
#
loop_
_entity.id
_entity.type
_entity.pdbx_description
1 polymer ?
#
loop_
_entity_poly.entity_id
_entity_poly.type
_entity_poly.pdbx_seq_one_letter_code
_entity_poly.pdbx_strand_id
1 'polypeptide(L)' 'MSDELKPAEQQEPERYVVLKASGSQYAYVQDTHERKTVKRYDIFKRNGWDQALIHAKRLNEAAKDKP' A
#
# COMPACT_ATOMS: atom_id res chain seq x y z
N MET A 1 0.45 38.01 -8.69
CA MET A 1 0.99 36.70 -9.07
C MET A 1 0.10 35.68 -8.38
N SER A 2 -0.91 35.18 -9.09
CA SER A 2 -1.86 34.20 -8.56
C SER A 2 -1.25 32.83 -8.81
N ASP A 3 -0.73 32.18 -7.77
CA ASP A 3 -0.34 30.78 -7.86
C ASP A 3 -1.62 29.95 -8.05
N GLU A 4 -1.82 29.53 -9.29
CA GLU A 4 -2.89 28.63 -9.70
C GLU A 4 -2.59 27.25 -9.09
N LEU A 5 -3.23 26.97 -7.95
CA LEU A 5 -3.23 25.64 -7.34
C LEU A 5 -3.86 24.65 -8.33
N LYS A 6 -3.02 23.94 -9.07
CA LYS A 6 -3.44 22.82 -9.93
C LYS A 6 -4.34 21.88 -9.09
N PRO A 7 -5.54 21.52 -9.57
CA PRO A 7 -6.36 20.56 -8.87
C PRO A 7 -5.55 19.27 -8.74
N ALA A 8 -5.29 18.86 -7.49
CA ALA A 8 -4.70 17.57 -7.21
C ALA A 8 -5.64 16.53 -7.83
N GLU A 9 -5.18 15.87 -8.88
CA GLU A 9 -5.87 14.72 -9.47
C GLU A 9 -6.30 13.83 -8.31
N GLN A 10 -7.61 13.63 -8.15
CA GLN A 10 -8.15 12.75 -7.12
C GLN A 10 -7.69 11.33 -7.47
N GLN A 11 -6.50 10.96 -7.00
CA GLN A 11 -6.00 9.59 -7.11
C GLN A 11 -6.98 8.71 -6.35
N GLU A 12 -7.60 7.78 -7.07
CA GLU A 12 -8.41 6.75 -6.43
C GLU A 12 -7.57 6.07 -5.35
N PRO A 13 -8.16 5.83 -4.16
CA PRO A 13 -7.43 5.20 -3.07
C PRO A 13 -6.91 3.83 -3.51
N GLU A 14 -5.65 3.55 -3.18
CA GLU A 14 -5.03 2.26 -3.50
C GLU A 14 -5.80 1.09 -2.86
N ARG A 15 -6.03 0.02 -3.63
CA ARG A 15 -6.71 -1.19 -3.15
C ARG A 15 -5.85 -1.95 -2.14
N TYR A 16 -4.56 -2.06 -2.40
CA TYR A 16 -3.62 -2.78 -1.55
C TYR A 16 -2.78 -1.79 -0.75
N VAL A 17 -2.86 -1.84 0.57
CA VAL A 17 -2.15 -0.92 1.47
C VAL A 17 -1.29 -1.69 2.47
N VAL A 18 -0.22 -1.06 2.96
CA VAL A 18 0.61 -1.61 4.03
C VAL A 18 0.21 -1.00 5.36
N LEU A 19 -0.25 -1.84 6.28
CA LEU A 19 -0.55 -1.45 7.66
C LEU A 19 0.47 -2.05 8.62
N LYS A 20 0.76 -1.34 9.69
CA LYS A 20 1.52 -1.87 10.83
C LYS A 20 0.86 -1.40 12.12
N ALA A 21 0.41 -2.37 12.91
CA ALA A 21 -0.12 -2.07 14.23
C ALA A 21 0.99 -1.54 15.15
N SER A 22 0.65 -0.59 16.02
CA SER A 22 1.56 -0.11 17.06
C SER A 22 2.04 -1.27 17.92
N GLY A 23 3.34 -1.31 18.24
CA GLY A 23 3.97 -2.41 18.98
C GLY A 23 4.12 -3.74 18.21
N SER A 24 3.60 -3.89 16.99
CA SER A 24 3.77 -5.10 16.20
C SER A 24 5.10 -5.10 15.44
N GLN A 25 5.79 -6.24 15.44
CA GLN A 25 6.96 -6.51 14.58
C GLN A 25 6.59 -6.82 13.13
N TYR A 26 5.30 -6.77 12.79
CA TYR A 26 4.81 -7.18 11.49
C TYR A 26 4.19 -6.03 10.71
N ALA A 27 4.51 -5.97 9.42
CA ALA A 27 3.79 -5.21 8.42
C ALA A 27 2.81 -6.14 7.67
N TYR A 28 1.61 -5.64 7.39
CA TYR A 28 0.50 -6.37 6.81
C TYR A 28 0.14 -5.71 5.48
N VAL A 29 0.23 -6.45 4.39
CA VAL A 29 -0.36 -6.04 3.11
C VAL A 29 -1.83 -6.40 3.16
N GLN A 30 -2.71 -5.41 3.14
CA GLN A 30 -4.16 -5.56 3.24
C GLN A 30 -4.84 -5.20 1.93
N ASP A 31 -5.80 -6.04 1.52
CA ASP A 31 -6.75 -5.73 0.46
C ASP A 31 -7.93 -4.97 1.08
N THR A 32 -8.10 -3.70 0.72
CA THR A 32 -9.16 -2.84 1.28
C THR A 32 -10.54 -3.18 0.73
N HIS A 33 -10.63 -3.76 -0.47
CA HIS A 33 -11.91 -4.15 -1.08
C HIS A 33 -12.43 -5.43 -0.44
N GLU A 34 -11.55 -6.43 -0.25
CA GLU A 34 -11.92 -7.72 0.35
C GLU A 34 -11.76 -7.75 1.87
N ARG A 35 -11.27 -6.66 2.47
CA ARG A 35 -11.03 -6.49 3.92
C ARG A 35 -10.19 -7.61 4.54
N LYS A 36 -9.24 -8.17 3.77
CA LYS A 36 -8.42 -9.32 4.19
C LYS A 36 -6.94 -9.00 4.15
N THR A 37 -6.17 -9.64 5.03
CA THR A 37 -4.70 -9.61 4.93
C THR A 37 -4.27 -10.53 3.81
N VAL A 38 -3.54 -9.99 2.83
CA VAL A 38 -2.95 -10.76 1.74
C VAL A 38 -1.68 -11.45 2.23
N LYS A 39 -0.81 -10.71 2.91
CA LYS A 39 0.47 -11.23 3.40
C LYS A 39 1.01 -10.42 4.57
N ARG A 40 1.79 -11.09 5.43
CA ARG A 40 2.49 -10.49 6.55
C ARG A 40 4.00 -10.56 6.35
N TYR A 41 4.71 -9.52 6.76
CA TYR A 41 6.16 -9.37 6.69
C TYR A 41 6.72 -9.04 8.07
N ASP A 42 7.75 -9.77 8.50
CA ASP A 42 8.52 -9.46 9.71
C ASP A 42 9.46 -8.28 9.42
N ILE A 43 9.23 -7.14 10.06
CA ILE A 43 9.96 -5.89 9.76
C ILE A 43 11.39 -5.90 10.30
N PHE A 44 11.69 -6.74 11.30
CA PHE A 44 13.03 -6.83 11.88
C PHE A 44 13.94 -7.80 11.13
N LYS A 45 13.39 -8.56 10.17
CA LYS A 45 14.16 -9.48 9.33
C LYS A 45 14.43 -8.87 7.97
N ARG A 46 15.73 -8.77 7.64
CA ARG A 46 16.22 -8.24 6.35
C ARG A 46 15.63 -6.85 6.11
N ASN A 47 14.70 -6.72 5.16
CA ASN A 47 14.01 -5.48 4.77
C ASN A 47 12.49 -5.71 4.70
N GLY A 48 11.88 -6.31 5.73
CA GLY A 48 10.48 -6.72 5.70
C GLY A 48 9.49 -5.59 5.42
N TRP A 49 9.79 -4.37 5.87
CA TRP A 49 8.98 -3.18 5.56
C TRP A 49 8.99 -2.84 4.06
N ASP A 50 10.17 -2.72 3.46
CA ASP A 50 10.30 -2.40 2.03
C ASP A 50 9.69 -3.50 1.15
N GLN A 51 9.84 -4.75 1.56
CA GLN A 51 9.22 -5.88 0.88
C GLN A 51 7.69 -5.82 0.93
N ALA A 52 7.10 -5.36 2.04
CA ALA A 52 5.66 -5.14 2.13
C ALA A 52 5.21 -4.01 1.18
N LEU A 53 5.95 -2.89 1.13
CA LEU A 53 5.66 -1.76 0.25
C LEU A 53 5.75 -2.14 -1.22
N ILE A 54 6.83 -2.82 -1.63
CA ILE A 54 7.02 -3.31 -3.01
C ILE A 54 5.91 -4.28 -3.38
N HIS A 55 5.49 -5.16 -2.45
CA HIS A 55 4.41 -6.09 -2.71
C HIS A 55 3.07 -5.39 -2.90
N ALA A 56 2.71 -4.43 -2.03
CA ALA A 56 1.49 -3.64 -2.18
C ALA A 56 1.48 -2.88 -3.53
N LYS A 57 2.59 -2.23 -3.89
CA LYS A 57 2.75 -1.54 -5.16
C LYS A 57 2.50 -2.46 -6.37
N ARG A 58 3.14 -3.64 -6.40
CA ARG A 58 2.95 -4.62 -7.50
C ARG A 58 1.51 -5.09 -7.61
N LEU A 59 0.81 -5.29 -6.49
CA LEU A 59 -0.60 -5.67 -6.49
C LEU A 59 -1.49 -4.54 -7.02
N ASN A 60 -1.21 -3.29 -6.65
CA ASN A 60 -1.92 -2.13 -7.18
C ASN A 60 -1.67 -1.93 -8.68
N GLU A 61 -0.43 -2.11 -9.15
CA GLU A 61 -0.10 -2.09 -10.59
C GLU A 61 -0.87 -3.18 -11.34
N ALA A 62 -0.82 -4.42 -10.86
CA ALA A 62 -1.55 -5.54 -11.46
C ALA A 62 -3.09 -5.37 -11.43
N ALA A 63 -3.61 -4.62 -10.46
CA ALA A 63 -5.04 -4.30 -10.39
C ALA A 63 -5.46 -3.19 -11.38
N LYS A 64 -4.54 -2.30 -11.77
CA LYS A 64 -4.78 -1.23 -12.77
C LYS A 64 -4.74 -1.77 -14.19
N ASP A 65 -3.93 -2.80 -14.45
CA ASP A 65 -3.76 -3.40 -15.78
C ASP A 65 -4.85 -4.43 -16.13
N LYS A 66 -5.85 -4.63 -15.26
CA LYS A 66 -6.96 -5.55 -15.51
C LYS A 66 -8.10 -4.77 -16.22
N PRO A 67 -8.53 -5.20 -17.43
CA PRO A 67 -9.56 -4.50 -18.21
C PRO A 67 -10.93 -4.50 -17.55
#